data_AF-A0A7W0GD01-F1
#
_entry.id   AF-A0A7W0GD01-F1
#
_cell.length_a   1.000
_cell.length_b   1.000
_cell.length_c   1.000
_cell.angle_alpha   90.00
_cell.angle_beta   90.00
_cell.angle_gamma   90.00
#
_symmetry.space_group_name_H-M   'P 1'
#
loop_
_entity.id
_entity.type
_entity.pdbx_description
1 polymer ?
#
loop_
_entity_poly.entity_id
_entity_poly.type
_entity_poly.pdbx_seq_one_letter_code
_entity_poly.pdbx_strand_id
1 'polypeptide(L)'
;MTTWPSSRSTATSVAASLTPRSACARKRIFTSGYIKSHYLEIGVELQREATHPMLRTTFPTSKKVVMHRLTLREREQFDDALRELITQAWETVGPGLR
;
A
#
# COMPACT_ATOMS: atom_id res chain seq x y z
N MET A 1 64.05 -23.52 11.03
CA MET A 1 62.90 -23.83 10.16
C MET A 1 61.66 -23.30 10.84
N THR A 2 61.28 -22.07 10.51
CA THR A 2 60.26 -21.29 11.24
C THR A 2 58.96 -21.35 10.45
N THR A 3 57.92 -21.93 11.04
CA THR A 3 56.60 -22.11 10.43
C THR A 3 55.78 -20.83 10.56
N TRP A 4 55.25 -20.38 9.43
CA TRP A 4 54.41 -19.18 9.26
C TRP A 4 52.94 -19.57 9.49
N PRO A 5 52.20 -18.98 10.45
CA PRO A 5 50.77 -19.21 10.53
C PRO A 5 50.04 -18.30 9.54
N SER A 6 49.40 -18.92 8.54
CA SER A 6 48.45 -18.30 7.62
C SER A 6 47.19 -17.90 8.39
N SER A 7 47.02 -16.59 8.63
CA SER A 7 45.78 -16.04 9.18
C SER A 7 44.77 -15.85 8.05
N ARG A 8 43.83 -16.78 7.99
CA ARG A 8 42.62 -16.69 7.16
C ARG A 8 41.71 -15.64 7.79
N SER A 9 41.63 -14.46 7.17
CA SER A 9 40.73 -13.39 7.59
C SER A 9 39.30 -13.81 7.28
N THR A 10 38.57 -14.26 8.30
CA THR A 10 37.14 -14.53 8.21
C THR A 10 36.44 -13.18 8.24
N ALA A 11 35.97 -12.71 7.08
CA ALA A 11 35.07 -11.58 7.02
C ALA A 11 33.78 -11.94 7.76
N THR A 12 33.62 -11.42 8.98
CA THR A 12 32.35 -11.41 9.70
C THR A 12 31.39 -10.51 8.91
N SER A 13 30.66 -11.13 7.98
CA SER A 13 29.49 -10.51 7.37
C SER A 13 28.42 -10.42 8.45
N VAL A 14 28.32 -9.24 9.08
CA VAL A 14 27.12 -8.87 9.81
C VAL A 14 26.06 -8.66 8.75
N ALA A 15 25.33 -9.73 8.42
CA ALA A 15 24.10 -9.64 7.67
C ALA A 15 23.11 -8.86 8.55
N ALA A 16 23.16 -7.53 8.44
CA ALA A 16 22.07 -6.68 8.89
C ALA A 16 20.83 -7.20 8.18
N SER A 17 19.98 -7.92 8.92
CA SER A 17 18.66 -8.26 8.46
C SER A 17 17.92 -6.94 8.30
N LEU A 18 17.97 -6.42 7.07
CA LEU A 18 17.05 -5.42 6.57
C LEU A 18 15.67 -6.05 6.66
N THR A 19 15.07 -5.98 7.84
CA THR A 19 13.64 -6.13 8.01
C THR A 19 13.06 -4.97 7.20
N PRO A 20 12.32 -5.22 6.11
CA PRO A 20 11.59 -4.15 5.47
C PRO A 20 10.67 -3.55 6.54
N ARG A 21 10.94 -2.30 6.93
CA ARG A 21 10.16 -1.57 7.93
C ARG A 21 8.83 -1.17 7.30
N SER A 22 8.01 -2.17 7.02
CA SER A 22 6.63 -2.03 6.58
C SER A 22 5.75 -3.07 7.25
N ALA A 23 6.05 -3.38 8.52
CA ALA A 23 5.06 -3.90 9.43
C ALA A 23 4.29 -2.71 10.02
N CYS A 24 3.27 -2.22 9.30
CA CYS A 24 2.19 -1.45 9.92
C CYS A 24 1.44 -2.38 10.86
N ALA A 25 1.98 -2.59 12.05
CA ALA A 25 1.26 -3.25 13.12
C ALA A 25 0.06 -2.37 13.48
N ARG A 26 -1.13 -2.82 13.04
CA ARG A 26 -2.44 -2.47 13.60
C ARG A 26 -3.05 -1.13 13.16
N LYS A 27 -3.31 -0.95 11.86
CA LYS A 27 -4.38 -0.06 11.34
C LYS A 27 -4.97 -0.73 10.11
N ARG A 28 -6.30 -0.84 10.05
CA ARG A 28 -7.03 -1.47 8.95
C ARG A 28 -6.57 -0.87 7.61
N ILE A 29 -6.29 -1.71 6.62
CA ILE A 29 -6.00 -1.26 5.25
C ILE A 29 -7.31 -0.72 4.68
N PHE A 30 -7.35 0.58 4.38
CA PHE A 30 -8.50 1.27 3.81
C PHE A 30 -8.23 1.75 2.37
N THR A 31 -6.97 1.70 1.93
CA THR A 31 -6.55 2.02 0.57
C THR A 31 -5.38 1.13 0.16
N SER A 32 -5.38 0.72 -1.10
CA SER A 32 -4.32 -0.07 -1.73
C SER A 32 -4.05 0.51 -3.11
N GLY A 33 -2.81 0.38 -3.60
CA GLY A 33 -2.46 0.82 -4.95
C GLY A 33 -1.42 -0.11 -5.54
N TYR A 34 -1.56 -0.43 -6.82
CA TYR A 34 -0.55 -1.20 -7.55
C TYR A 34 -0.45 -0.74 -9.00
N ILE A 35 0.77 -0.83 -9.54
CA ILE A 35 1.04 -0.51 -10.93
C ILE A 35 0.96 -1.82 -11.72
N LYS A 36 0.21 -1.82 -12.81
CA LYS A 36 0.17 -2.93 -13.74
C LYS A 36 0.36 -2.38 -15.15
N SER A 37 1.48 -2.76 -15.77
CA SER A 37 1.90 -2.23 -17.06
C SER A 37 1.94 -0.69 -17.04
N HIS A 38 1.01 -0.02 -17.72
CA HIS A 38 0.98 1.44 -17.86
C HIS A 38 -0.16 2.12 -17.08
N TYR A 39 -0.79 1.41 -16.13
CA TYR A 39 -1.85 1.97 -15.29
C TYR A 39 -1.60 1.75 -13.81
N LEU A 40 -2.06 2.72 -13.03
CA LEU A 40 -2.15 2.65 -11.58
C LEU A 40 -3.56 2.22 -11.21
N GLU A 41 -3.71 1.05 -10.60
CA GLU A 41 -4.95 0.68 -9.94
C GLU A 41 -4.92 1.13 -8.48
N ILE A 42 -6.00 1.76 -8.05
CA ILE A 42 -6.19 2.21 -6.67
C ILE A 42 -7.48 1.56 -6.17
N GLY A 43 -7.38 0.87 -5.05
CA GLY A 43 -8.50 0.34 -4.32
C GLY A 43 -8.77 1.18 -3.08
N VAL A 44 -9.97 1.76 -2.96
CA VAL A 44 -10.39 2.62 -1.84
C VAL A 44 -11.60 1.99 -1.15
N GLU A 45 -11.52 1.79 0.16
CA GLU A 45 -12.62 1.30 0.99
C GLU A 45 -13.41 2.47 1.60
N LEU A 46 -14.72 2.50 1.38
CA LEU A 46 -15.63 3.54 1.90
C LEU A 46 -16.85 2.91 2.57
N GLN A 47 -17.51 3.62 3.48
CA GLN A 47 -18.78 3.18 4.09
C GLN A 47 -20.02 3.44 3.22
N ARG A 48 -19.84 4.08 2.07
CA ARG A 48 -20.88 4.39 1.08
C ARG A 48 -20.39 4.02 -0.32
N GLU A 49 -21.31 3.85 -1.25
CA GLU A 49 -20.97 3.81 -2.67
C GLU A 49 -20.57 5.22 -3.14
N ALA A 50 -19.42 5.30 -3.81
CA ALA A 50 -18.91 6.52 -4.43
C ALA A 50 -19.02 6.40 -5.95
N THR A 51 -19.32 7.53 -6.59
CA THR A 51 -19.27 7.67 -8.04
C THR A 51 -18.01 8.43 -8.41
N HIS A 52 -17.27 7.93 -9.40
CA HIS A 52 -16.09 8.59 -9.93
C HIS A 52 -15.93 8.23 -11.42
N PRO A 53 -15.52 9.15 -12.30
CA PRO A 53 -15.35 8.86 -13.73
C PRO A 53 -14.40 7.68 -14.01
N MET A 54 -13.39 7.52 -13.15
CA MET A 54 -12.37 6.45 -13.25
C MET A 54 -12.71 5.17 -12.49
N LEU A 55 -13.93 5.07 -11.93
CA LEU A 55 -14.39 3.89 -11.21
C LEU A 55 -14.60 2.71 -12.17
N ARG A 56 -14.04 1.56 -11.84
CA ARG A 56 -14.13 0.33 -12.65
C ARG A 56 -15.06 -0.70 -12.04
N THR A 57 -14.87 -0.95 -10.75
CA THR A 57 -15.66 -1.94 -10.04
C THR A 57 -15.91 -1.47 -8.62
N THR A 58 -17.08 -1.85 -8.13
CA THR A 58 -17.52 -1.61 -6.77
C THR A 58 -18.02 -2.92 -6.22
N PHE A 59 -17.57 -3.31 -5.04
CA PHE A 59 -18.08 -4.52 -4.39
C PHE A 59 -18.06 -4.39 -2.87
N PRO A 60 -19.06 -4.95 -2.17
CA PRO A 60 -19.09 -4.93 -0.72
C PRO A 60 -18.00 -5.87 -0.16
N THR A 61 -17.07 -5.33 0.62
CA THR A 61 -16.09 -6.14 1.36
C THR A 61 -16.68 -6.63 2.69
N SER A 62 -17.60 -5.84 3.28
CA SER A 62 -18.32 -6.19 4.51
C SER A 62 -19.69 -5.50 4.55
N LYS A 63 -20.49 -5.76 5.59
CA LYS A 63 -21.81 -5.13 5.77
C LYS A 63 -21.80 -3.59 5.76
N LYS A 64 -20.66 -2.98 6.12
CA LYS A 64 -20.53 -1.52 6.25
C LYS A 64 -19.47 -0.91 5.33
N VAL A 65 -18.79 -1.72 4.52
CA VAL A 65 -17.64 -1.23 3.73
C VAL A 65 -17.70 -1.77 2.32
N VAL A 66 -17.58 -0.84 1.39
CA VAL A 66 -17.60 -1.04 -0.04
C VAL A 66 -16.24 -0.67 -0.61
N MET A 67 -15.66 -1.60 -1.36
CA MET A 67 -14.41 -1.41 -2.09
C MET A 67 -14.69 -0.79 -3.44
N HIS A 68 -13.95 0.26 -3.76
CA HIS A 68 -14.00 0.99 -5.02
C HIS A 68 -12.66 0.84 -5.72
N ARG A 69 -12.66 0.26 -6.91
CA ARG A 69 -11.47 0.11 -7.71
C ARG A 69 -11.45 1.16 -8.80
N LEU A 70 -10.43 2.01 -8.78
CA LEU A 70 -10.17 3.03 -9.78
C LEU A 70 -8.95 2.65 -10.60
N THR A 71 -8.94 3.04 -11.86
CA THR A 71 -7.78 2.86 -12.74
C THR A 71 -7.38 4.20 -13.32
N LEU A 72 -6.16 4.64 -13.03
CA LEU A 72 -5.54 5.84 -13.56
C LEU A 72 -4.49 5.45 -14.60
N ARG A 73 -4.43 6.20 -15.69
CA ARG A 73 -3.42 6.11 -16.76
C ARG A 73 -2.49 7.30 -16.77
N GLU A 74 -3.03 8.47 -16.45
CA GLU A 74 -2.35 9.75 -16.50
C GLU A 74 -2.29 10.37 -15.11
N ARG A 75 -1.27 11.21 -14.87
CA ARG A 75 -1.06 11.82 -13.56
C ARG A 75 -2.18 12.79 -13.20
N GLU A 76 -2.73 13.45 -14.21
CA GLU A 76 -3.80 14.44 -14.16
C GLU A 76 -5.13 13.82 -13.69
N GLN A 77 -5.27 12.49 -13.82
CA GLN A 77 -6.42 11.75 -13.32
C GLN A 77 -6.36 11.51 -11.81
N PHE A 78 -5.21 11.80 -11.17
CA PHE A 78 -5.15 11.94 -9.72
C PHE A 78 -5.64 13.34 -9.33
N ASP A 79 -6.96 13.51 -9.41
CA ASP A 79 -7.64 14.77 -9.19
C ASP A 79 -8.03 14.98 -7.72
N ASP A 80 -8.60 16.16 -7.45
CA ASP A 80 -9.07 16.51 -6.11
C ASP A 80 -10.23 15.63 -5.64
N ALA A 81 -11.06 15.11 -6.57
CA ALA A 81 -12.16 14.21 -6.24
C ALA A 81 -11.64 12.86 -5.71
N LEU A 82 -10.63 12.27 -6.35
CA LEU A 82 -9.96 11.08 -5.86
C LEU A 82 -9.25 11.34 -4.52
N ARG A 83 -8.59 12.49 -4.36
CA ARG A 83 -7.98 12.89 -3.09
C ARG A 83 -9.03 12.97 -1.98
N GLU A 84 -10.22 13.50 -2.27
CA GLU A 84 -11.33 13.55 -1.34
C GLU A 84 -11.79 12.14 -0.94
N LEU A 85 -11.93 11.22 -1.90
CA LEU A 85 -12.29 9.82 -1.61
C LEU A 85 -11.27 9.13 -0.70
N ILE A 86 -9.97 9.31 -0.95
CA ILE A 86 -8.91 8.74 -0.11
C ILE A 86 -8.95 9.34 1.31
N THR A 87 -9.21 10.65 1.40
CA THR A 87 -9.37 11.34 2.70
C THR A 87 -10.58 10.81 3.46
N GLN A 88 -11.73 10.68 2.80
CA GLN A 88 -12.94 10.10 3.39
C GLN A 88 -12.70 8.66 3.86
N ALA A 89 -11.99 7.85 3.07
CA ALA A 89 -11.64 6.48 3.44
C ALA A 89 -10.72 6.43 4.67
N TRP A 90 -9.76 7.34 4.76
CA TRP A 90 -8.91 7.49 5.94
C TRP A 90 -9.71 7.83 7.20
N GLU A 91 -10.63 8.78 7.09
CA GLU A 91 -11.46 9.26 8.21
C GLU A 91 -12.48 8.23 8.68
N THR A 92 -13.08 7.47 7.75
CA THR A 92 -14.22 6.59 8.03
C THR A 92 -13.85 5.11 8.17
N VAL A 93 -12.84 4.64 7.44
CA VAL A 93 -12.45 3.22 7.40
C VAL A 93 -11.09 2.96 8.03
N GLY A 94 -10.21 3.97 8.09
CA GLY A 94 -8.81 3.85 8.51
C GLY A 94 -8.55 3.41 9.97
N PRO A 95 -7.70 4.10 10.75
CA PRO A 95 -7.18 3.61 12.05
C PRO A 95 -8.23 3.17 13.07
N GLY A 96 -9.45 3.68 12.95
CA GLY A 96 -10.61 3.24 13.70
C GLY A 96 -11.82 3.50 12.84
N LEU A 97 -12.43 2.44 12.31
CA LEU A 97 -13.80 2.50 11.84
C LEU A 97 -14.64 2.97 13.05
N ARG A 98 -14.98 4.26 13.09
CA ARG A 98 -15.91 4.84 14.07
C ARG A 98 -17.34 4.46 13.71
#